data_AF-X0RWR7-F1
#
_entry.id   AF-X0RWR7-F1
#
_cell.length_a   1.000
_cell.length_b   1.000
_cell.length_c   1.000
_cell.angle_alpha   90.00
_cell.angle_beta   90.00
_cell.angle_gamma   90.00
#
_symmetry.space_group_name_H-M   'P 1'
#
loop_
_entity.id
_entity.type
_entity.pdbx_description
1 polymer ?
#
loop_
_entity_poly.entity_id
_entity_poly.type
_entity_poly.pdbx_seq_one_letter_code
_entity_poly.pdbx_strand_id
1 'polypeptide(L)'
;MGYKITWCAEDLLEEYTRKAKIVKNGKEQEEDALSDLELIDFPELGKLEAFYTDGVRTLHHTINGVRNMWEKTLRYPSHAEKIKLL
;
A
#
# COMPACT_ATOMS: atom_id res chain seq x y z
N MET A 1 -18.29 -7.17 -3.41
CA MET A 1 -16.84 -6.99 -3.19
C MET A 1 -16.24 -8.37 -3.07
N GLY A 2 -15.39 -8.82 -4.00
CA GLY A 2 -14.72 -10.12 -3.94
C GLY A 2 -13.56 -10.12 -2.93
N TYR A 3 -13.80 -9.57 -1.74
CA TYR A 3 -12.81 -9.44 -0.67
C TYR A 3 -13.31 -10.19 0.56
N LYS A 4 -12.48 -11.10 1.06
CA LYS A 4 -12.77 -11.83 2.30
C LYS A 4 -12.02 -11.16 3.43
N ILE A 5 -12.75 -10.60 4.38
CA ILE A 5 -12.20 -10.04 5.60
C ILE A 5 -11.76 -11.23 6.47
N THR A 6 -10.47 -11.33 6.76
CA THR A 6 -9.88 -12.41 7.57
C THR A 6 -9.54 -11.96 8.99
N TRP A 7 -9.65 -10.65 9.29
CA TRP A 7 -9.29 -10.00 10.54
C TRP A 7 -10.12 -8.71 10.75
N CYS A 8 -9.83 -7.90 11.76
CA CYS A 8 -10.64 -6.72 12.11
C CYS A 8 -10.82 -5.77 10.91
N ALA A 9 -12.08 -5.42 10.60
CA ALA A 9 -12.40 -4.53 9.47
C ALA A 9 -12.02 -3.07 9.75
N GLU A 10 -12.11 -2.65 11.01
CA GLU A 10 -11.77 -1.29 11.44
C GLU A 10 -10.26 -1.05 11.30
N ASP A 11 -9.43 -1.98 11.79
CA ASP A 11 -7.98 -1.91 11.64
C ASP A 11 -7.56 -1.90 10.16
N LEU A 12 -8.27 -2.64 9.30
CA LEU A 12 -8.03 -2.61 7.86
C LEU A 12 -8.32 -1.24 7.24
N LEU A 13 -9.37 -0.55 7.71
CA LEU A 13 -9.68 0.82 7.26
C LEU A 13 -8.65 1.83 7.78
N GLU A 14 -8.14 1.63 9.00
CA GLU A 14 -7.07 2.47 9.55
C GLU A 14 -5.83 2.43 8.64
N GLU A 15 -5.44 1.26 8.13
CA GLU A 15 -4.32 1.10 7.19
C GLU A 15 -4.52 1.86 5.87
N TYR A 16 -5.76 2.14 5.47
CA TYR A 16 -6.08 2.91 4.26
C TYR A 16 -6.28 4.41 4.50
N THR A 17 -6.33 4.86 5.76
CA THR A 17 -6.49 6.27 6.12
C THR A 17 -5.20 6.88 6.67
N ARG A 18 -4.32 6.06 7.25
CA ARG A 18 -3.00 6.49 7.73
C ARG A 18 -2.05 6.72 6.56
N LYS A 19 -1.25 7.79 6.63
CA LYS A 19 -0.16 8.03 5.67
C LYS A 19 0.90 6.93 5.73
N ALA A 20 1.39 6.51 4.58
CA ALA A 20 2.47 5.55 4.45
C ALA A 20 3.83 6.25 4.56
N LYS A 21 4.71 5.73 5.42
CA LYS A 21 6.09 6.20 5.52
C LYS A 21 6.95 5.48 4.50
N ILE A 22 7.59 6.25 3.61
CA ILE A 22 8.48 5.74 2.56
C ILE A 22 9.83 6.44 2.61
N VAL A 23 10.84 5.84 1.98
CA VAL A 23 12.12 6.47 1.68
C VAL A 23 12.20 6.69 0.18
N LYS A 24 12.42 7.93 -0.24
CA LYS A 24 12.59 8.29 -1.65
C LYS A 24 13.79 9.21 -1.80
N ASN A 25 14.70 8.85 -2.70
CA ASN A 25 15.96 9.58 -2.89
C ASN A 25 16.78 9.75 -1.58
N GLY A 26 16.74 8.75 -0.70
CA GLY A 26 17.46 8.73 0.58
C GLY A 26 16.85 9.62 1.66
N LYS A 27 15.62 10.11 1.47
CA LYS A 27 14.89 10.91 2.46
C LYS A 27 13.59 10.21 2.84
N GLU A 28 13.28 10.21 4.12
CA GLU A 28 11.96 9.80 4.62
C GLU A 28 10.90 10.81 4.17
N GLN A 29 9.77 10.28 3.69
CA GLN A 29 8.62 11.03 3.22
C GLN A 29 7.34 10.33 3.67
N GLU A 30 6.26 11.08 3.81
CA GLU A 30 4.92 10.56 4.05
C GLU A 30 4.09 10.75 2.79
N GLU A 31 3.51 9.65 2.29
CA GLU A 31 2.60 9.64 1.16
C GLU A 31 1.21 9.19 1.61
N ASP A 32 0.16 9.63 0.90
CA ASP A 32 -1.19 9.20 1.23
C ASP A 32 -1.36 7.69 0.93
N ALA A 33 -2.06 6.97 1.80
CA ALA A 33 -2.44 5.59 1.48
C ALA A 33 -3.30 5.54 0.21
N LEU A 34 -3.27 4.41 -0.50
CA LEU A 34 -3.95 4.24 -1.79
C LEU A 34 -3.47 5.19 -2.92
N SER A 35 -2.34 5.89 -2.71
CA SER A 35 -1.67 6.67 -3.75
C SER A 35 -0.66 5.80 -4.52
N ASP A 36 -0.08 6.38 -5.58
CA ASP A 36 0.84 5.69 -6.49
C ASP A 36 0.26 4.39 -7.07
N LEU A 37 -1.02 4.47 -7.47
CA LEU A 37 -1.81 3.38 -7.99
C LEU A 37 -1.26 2.91 -9.34
N GLU A 38 -0.83 1.66 -9.38
CA GLU A 38 -0.30 1.00 -10.57
C GLU A 38 -1.11 -0.24 -10.91
N LEU A 39 -1.35 -0.50 -12.20
CA LEU A 39 -1.92 -1.76 -12.66
C LEU A 39 -0.79 -2.67 -13.14
N ILE A 40 -0.70 -3.86 -12.52
CA ILE A 40 0.31 -4.86 -12.81
C ILE A 40 -0.39 -6.12 -13.33
N ASP A 41 0.06 -6.62 -14.47
CA ASP A 41 -0.47 -7.85 -15.08
C ASP A 41 0.34 -9.06 -14.64
N PHE A 42 -0.32 -10.04 -14.03
CA PHE A 42 0.27 -11.29 -13.58
C PHE A 42 -0.27 -12.45 -14.42
N PRO A 43 0.58 -13.30 -15.03
CA PRO A 43 0.16 -14.32 -15.98
C PRO A 43 -0.98 -15.25 -15.53
N GLU A 44 -1.09 -15.57 -14.24
CA GLU A 44 -2.10 -16.50 -13.70
C GLU A 44 -3.19 -15.81 -12.85
N LEU A 45 -2.92 -14.61 -12.35
CA LEU A 45 -3.84 -13.88 -11.46
C LEU A 45 -4.60 -12.77 -12.19
N GLY A 46 -4.18 -12.44 -13.42
CA GLY A 46 -4.67 -11.30 -14.17
C GLY A 46 -4.15 -9.98 -13.60
N LYS A 47 -4.92 -8.90 -13.83
CA LYS A 47 -4.53 -7.56 -13.42
C LYS A 47 -4.79 -7.35 -11.94
N LEU A 48 -3.79 -6.85 -11.23
CA LEU A 48 -3.89 -6.37 -9.86
C LEU A 48 -3.53 -4.90 -9.80
N GLU A 49 -4.13 -4.17 -8.88
CA GLU A 49 -3.74 -2.82 -8.52
C GLU A 49 -2.77 -2.85 -7.33
N ALA A 50 -1.69 -2.07 -7.42
CA ALA A 50 -0.70 -1.86 -6.37
C ALA A 50 -0.75 -0.40 -5.92
N PHE A 51 -0.75 -0.16 -4.61
CA PHE A 51 -0.76 1.18 -4.04
C PHE A 51 -0.03 1.21 -2.70
N TYR A 52 0.41 2.39 -2.26
CA TYR A 52 1.13 2.51 -0.99
C TYR A 52 0.29 2.11 0.23
N THR A 53 0.94 1.39 1.14
CA THR A 53 0.45 1.03 2.48
C THR A 53 1.59 1.20 3.50
N ASP A 54 1.25 1.48 4.77
CA ASP A 54 2.24 1.78 5.82
C ASP A 54 2.92 0.54 6.42
N GLY A 55 3.41 -0.39 5.60
CA GLY A 55 4.04 -1.61 6.10
C GLY A 55 5.58 -1.61 6.11
N VAL A 56 6.23 -0.53 5.65
CA VAL A 56 7.69 -0.35 5.85
C VAL A 56 8.06 -0.37 7.33
N ARG A 57 7.14 0.09 8.21
CA ARG A 57 7.26 0.04 9.68
C ARG A 57 8.64 0.46 10.17
N THR A 58 9.46 -0.47 10.68
CA THR A 58 10.76 -0.17 11.27
C THR A 58 11.94 -0.33 10.30
N LEU A 59 11.69 -0.77 9.07
CA LEU A 59 12.74 -1.04 8.10
C LEU A 59 13.50 0.21 7.68
N HIS A 60 12.82 1.36 7.59
CA HIS A 60 13.45 2.63 7.19
C HIS A 60 14.53 3.12 8.17
N HIS A 61 14.50 2.69 9.45
CA HIS A 61 15.53 3.04 10.44
C HIS A 61 16.50 1.91 10.76
N THR A 62 16.15 0.66 10.44
CA THR A 62 17.03 -0.49 10.72
C THR A 62 17.97 -0.79 9.56
N ILE A 63 17.59 -0.46 8.32
CA ILE A 63 18.42 -0.65 7.13
C ILE A 63 18.94 0.69 6.63
N ASN A 64 20.24 0.92 6.80
CA ASN A 64 20.90 2.16 6.42
C ASN A 64 21.33 2.18 4.95
N GLY A 65 21.47 3.39 4.38
CA GLY A 65 22.03 3.61 3.04
C GLY A 65 21.09 3.29 1.87
N VAL A 66 19.82 2.96 2.15
CA VAL A 66 18.82 2.68 1.11
C VAL A 66 18.33 3.98 0.48
N ARG A 67 18.41 4.08 -0.86
CA ARG A 67 17.92 5.27 -1.57
C ARG A 67 16.40 5.28 -1.71
N ASN A 68 15.77 4.12 -1.80
CA ASN A 68 14.37 3.96 -2.16
C ASN A 68 13.79 2.75 -1.40
N MET A 69 12.75 2.97 -0.60
CA MET A 69 12.06 1.94 0.18
C MET A 69 10.60 2.31 0.32
N TRP A 70 9.71 1.41 -0.06
CA TRP A 70 8.26 1.55 0.12
C TRP A 70 7.64 0.16 0.19
N GLU A 71 6.43 0.10 0.72
CA GLU A 71 5.58 -1.08 0.60
C GLU A 71 4.38 -0.73 -0.27
N LYS A 72 3.98 -1.67 -1.14
CA LYS A 72 2.70 -1.62 -1.83
C LYS A 72 1.88 -2.87 -1.54
N THR A 73 0.58 -2.65 -1.36
CA THR A 73 -0.39 -3.73 -1.23
C THR A 73 -1.05 -4.00 -2.57
N LEU A 74 -1.14 -5.28 -2.94
CA LEU A 74 -1.84 -5.73 -4.15
C LEU A 74 -3.31 -6.07 -3.86
N ARG A 75 -4.21 -5.59 -4.71
CA ARG A 75 -5.64 -5.92 -4.68
C ARG A 75 -6.18 -6.15 -6.08
N TYR A 76 -7.34 -6.81 -6.17
CA TYR A 76 -8.05 -6.89 -7.44
C TYR A 76 -8.59 -5.52 -7.86
N PRO A 77 -8.77 -5.27 -9.17
CA PRO A 77 -9.14 -3.96 -9.68
C PRO A 77 -10.43 -3.41 -9.05
N SER A 78 -10.47 -2.08 -8.91
CA SER A 78 -11.55 -1.31 -8.31
C SER A 78 -11.67 -1.48 -6.79
N HIS A 79 -10.66 -2.00 -6.10
CA HIS A 79 -10.67 -2.07 -4.63
C HIS A 79 -10.38 -0.69 -4.03
N ALA A 80 -9.29 -0.04 -4.42
CA ALA A 80 -8.89 1.27 -3.95
C ALA A 80 -9.95 2.34 -4.21
N GLU A 81 -10.60 2.31 -5.38
CA GLU A 81 -11.72 3.19 -5.71
C GLU A 81 -12.89 3.02 -4.73
N LYS A 82 -13.27 1.77 -4.44
CA LYS A 82 -14.37 1.47 -3.51
C LYS A 82 -14.05 1.88 -2.09
N ILE A 83 -12.79 1.75 -1.65
CA ILE A 83 -12.37 2.21 -0.32
C ILE A 83 -12.41 3.75 -0.24
N LYS A 84 -12.01 4.47 -1.30
CA LYS A 84 -12.05 5.95 -1.33
C LYS A 84 -13.48 6.53 -1.31
N LEU A 85 -14.49 5.72 -1.62
CA LEU A 85 -15.90 6.12 -1.59
C LEU A 85 -16.58 5.90 -0.23
N LEU A 86 -15.93 5.20 0.71
CA LEU A 86 -16.39 4.98 2.08
C LEU A 86 -15.98 6.16 2.97
#